data_AF-A0A238ZIE2-F1
#
_entry.id   AF-A0A238ZIE2-F1
#
_cell.length_a   1.000
_cell.length_b   1.000
_cell.length_c   1.000
_cell.angle_alpha   90.00
_cell.angle_beta   90.00
_cell.angle_gamma   90.00
#
_symmetry.space_group_name_H-M   'P 1'
#
loop_
_entity.id
_entity.type
_entity.pdbx_description
1 polymer ?
#
loop_
_entity_poly.entity_id
_entity_poly.type
_entity_poly.pdbx_seq_one_letter_code
_entity_poly.pdbx_strand_id
1 'polypeptide(L)'
;MKKKHTPYPSQEGILSFLKVWIVLIVLTICTALIANSTLLYSSTVLLILILSVVKFLGVSFYFMELRKAHIFWKISVFMYALLFIVLVYVII
;
A
#
# COMPACT_ATOMS: atom_id res chain seq x y z
N MET A 1 20.42 -33.29 8.61
CA MET A 1 20.55 -32.35 7.46
C MET A 1 20.31 -30.92 7.96
N LYS A 2 21.37 -30.14 8.22
CA LYS A 2 21.25 -28.72 8.61
C LYS A 2 21.08 -27.87 7.35
N LYS A 3 19.93 -27.21 7.19
CA LYS A 3 19.70 -26.24 6.10
C LYS A 3 20.62 -25.03 6.33
N LYS A 4 21.52 -24.75 5.39
CA LYS A 4 22.41 -23.58 5.41
C LYS A 4 21.55 -22.31 5.33
N HIS A 5 21.74 -21.43 6.30
CA HIS A 5 21.20 -20.08 6.29
C HIS A 5 22.07 -19.23 5.35
N THR A 6 21.58 -18.89 4.17
CA THR A 6 22.28 -18.00 3.24
C THR A 6 21.87 -16.55 3.50
N PRO A 7 22.82 -15.60 3.54
CA PRO A 7 22.57 -14.21 3.93
C PRO A 7 22.01 -13.32 2.80
N TYR A 8 21.81 -13.86 1.60
CA TYR A 8 21.30 -13.12 0.43
C TYR A 8 19.85 -13.52 0.10
N PRO A 9 18.96 -12.56 -0.21
CA PRO A 9 17.63 -12.88 -0.71
C PRO A 9 17.78 -13.64 -2.03
N SER A 10 17.01 -14.72 -2.19
CA SER A 10 16.97 -15.47 -3.45
C SER A 10 16.62 -14.54 -4.62
N GLN A 11 17.11 -14.85 -5.82
CA GLN A 11 16.81 -14.09 -7.06
C GLN A 11 15.29 -13.82 -7.23
N GLU A 12 14.45 -14.76 -6.81
CA GLU A 12 12.99 -14.61 -6.81
C GLU A 12 12.47 -13.52 -5.85
N GLY A 13 13.11 -13.33 -4.69
CA GLY A 13 12.75 -12.29 -3.73
C GLY A 13 13.06 -10.87 -4.21
N ILE A 14 14.16 -10.70 -4.95
CA ILE A 14 14.54 -9.41 -5.56
C ILE A 14 13.53 -9.02 -6.65
N LEU A 15 13.11 -9.99 -7.48
CA LEU A 15 12.10 -9.75 -8.52
C LEU A 15 10.73 -9.36 -7.93
N SER A 16 10.29 -9.98 -6.83
CA SER A 16 9.06 -9.57 -6.15
C SER A 16 9.15 -8.18 -5.54
N PHE A 17 10.31 -7.79 -5.03
CA PHE A 17 10.55 -6.47 -4.45
C PHE A 17 10.42 -5.37 -5.51
N LEU A 18 11.10 -5.54 -6.64
CA LEU A 18 11.07 -4.59 -7.74
C LEU A 18 9.66 -4.43 -8.32
N LYS A 19 8.90 -5.52 -8.44
CA LYS A 19 7.49 -5.46 -8.89
C LYS A 19 6.64 -4.56 -8.01
N VAL A 20 6.71 -4.75 -6.68
CA VAL A 20 5.94 -3.94 -5.74
C VAL A 20 6.40 -2.48 -5.77
N TRP A 21 7.71 -2.24 -5.83
CA TRP A 21 8.27 -0.91 -5.96
C TRP A 21 7.80 -0.16 -7.20
N ILE A 22 7.79 -0.82 -8.36
CA ILE A 22 7.31 -0.24 -9.62
C ILE A 22 5.84 0.13 -9.51
N VAL A 23 4.99 -0.74 -8.95
CA VAL A 23 3.57 -0.44 -8.72
C VAL A 23 3.39 0.79 -7.83
N LEU A 24 4.17 0.90 -6.75
CA LEU A 24 4.15 2.05 -5.83
C LEU A 24 4.57 3.37 -6.49
N ILE A 25 5.59 3.32 -7.34
CA ILE A 25 6.04 4.47 -8.12
C ILE A 25 4.95 4.92 -9.09
N VAL A 26 4.36 3.99 -9.85
CA VAL A 26 3.27 4.29 -10.79
C VAL A 26 2.09 4.91 -10.05
N LEU A 27 1.66 4.34 -8.93
CA LEU A 27 0.60 4.92 -8.10
C LEU A 27 0.95 6.33 -7.62
N THR A 28 2.23 6.64 -7.38
CA THR A 28 2.67 7.98 -6.97
C THR A 28 2.62 9.00 -8.09
N ILE A 29 3.03 8.60 -9.29
CA ILE A 29 2.89 9.43 -10.49
C ILE A 29 1.40 9.69 -10.77
N CYS A 30 0.53 8.68 -10.66
CA CYS A 30 -0.91 8.85 -10.80
C CYS A 30 -1.48 9.83 -9.77
N THR A 31 -1.08 9.76 -8.50
CA THR A 31 -1.51 10.74 -7.48
C THR A 31 -1.11 12.16 -7.85
N ALA A 32 0.13 12.36 -8.29
CA ALA A 32 0.63 13.68 -8.69
C ALA A 32 -0.15 14.24 -9.89
N LEU A 33 -0.50 13.38 -10.85
CA LEU A 33 -1.29 13.79 -12.01
C LEU A 33 -2.72 14.16 -11.63
N ILE A 34 -3.36 13.37 -10.77
CA ILE A 34 -4.72 13.65 -10.26
C ILE A 34 -4.73 14.96 -9.47
N ALA A 35 -3.72 15.20 -8.62
CA ALA A 35 -3.61 16.41 -7.81
C ALA A 35 -3.44 17.68 -8.65
N ASN A 36 -2.82 17.59 -9.83
CA ASN A 36 -2.64 18.72 -10.76
C ASN A 36 -3.75 18.82 -11.82
N SER A 37 -4.73 17.92 -11.80
CA SER A 37 -5.84 17.97 -12.74
C SER A 37 -6.86 19.04 -12.34
N THR A 38 -7.52 19.66 -13.32
CA THR A 38 -8.59 20.66 -13.10
C THR A 38 -9.94 20.03 -12.73
N LEU A 39 -9.94 18.83 -12.14
CA LEU A 39 -11.15 18.16 -11.67
C LEU A 39 -11.77 18.92 -10.49
N LEU A 40 -13.07 18.70 -10.26
CA LEU A 40 -13.77 19.24 -9.10
C LEU A 40 -13.05 18.81 -7.81
N TYR A 41 -12.86 19.77 -6.89
CA TYR A 41 -12.12 19.57 -5.65
C TYR A 41 -12.58 18.32 -4.88
N SER A 42 -13.90 18.14 -4.70
CA SER A 42 -14.47 16.99 -3.99
C SER A 42 -14.13 15.65 -4.66
N SER A 43 -14.12 15.58 -5.99
CA SER A 43 -13.78 14.37 -6.73
C SER A 43 -12.30 14.04 -6.64
N THR A 44 -11.44 15.06 -6.73
CA THR A 44 -9.98 14.93 -6.58
C THR A 44 -9.61 14.39 -5.21
N VAL A 45 -10.22 14.93 -4.15
CA VAL A 45 -9.97 14.49 -2.76
C VAL A 45 -10.36 13.02 -2.57
N LEU A 46 -11.55 12.59 -3.04
CA LEU A 46 -11.97 11.19 -2.96
C LEU A 46 -11.04 10.25 -3.73
N LEU A 47 -10.60 10.64 -4.93
CA LEU A 47 -9.66 9.86 -5.73
C LEU A 47 -8.30 9.69 -5.04
N ILE A 48 -7.77 10.76 -4.46
CA ILE A 48 -6.50 10.71 -3.71
C ILE A 48 -6.64 9.85 -2.45
N LEU A 49 -7.78 9.94 -1.74
CA LEU A 49 -8.06 9.11 -0.57
C LEU A 49 -8.03 7.62 -0.91
N ILE A 50 -8.73 7.22 -1.99
CA ILE A 50 -8.73 5.83 -2.46
C ILE A 50 -7.30 5.39 -2.85
N LEU A 51 -6.57 6.22 -3.61
CA LEU A 51 -5.18 5.92 -4.00
C LEU A 51 -4.27 5.76 -2.78
N SER A 52 -4.45 6.58 -1.73
CA SER A 52 -3.68 6.53 -0.50
C SER A 52 -3.89 5.22 0.24
N VAL A 53 -5.15 4.78 0.38
CA VAL A 53 -5.49 3.50 1.01
C VAL A 53 -4.91 2.33 0.23
N VAL A 54 -5.01 2.33 -1.11
CA VAL A 54 -4.44 1.27 -1.95
C VAL A 54 -2.92 1.21 -1.79
N LYS A 55 -2.21 2.36 -1.77
CA LYS A 55 -0.77 2.39 -1.48
C LYS A 55 -0.46 1.82 -0.10
N PHE A 56 -1.19 2.26 0.92
CA PHE A 56 -0.98 1.82 2.29
C PHE A 56 -1.15 0.30 2.41
N LEU A 57 -2.21 -0.28 1.82
CA LEU A 57 -2.41 -1.72 1.76
C LEU A 57 -1.28 -2.43 1.01
N GLY A 58 -0.85 -1.91 -0.15
CA GLY A 58 0.25 -2.48 -0.92
C GLY A 58 1.55 -2.55 -0.12
N VAL A 59 1.89 -1.45 0.58
CA VAL A 59 3.08 -1.39 1.45
C VAL A 59 2.94 -2.37 2.61
N SER A 60 1.82 -2.35 3.31
CA SER A 60 1.64 -3.17 4.50
C SER A 60 1.57 -4.68 4.17
N PHE A 61 0.94 -5.08 3.06
CA PHE A 61 0.93 -6.48 2.63
C PHE A 61 2.30 -7.03 2.27
N TYR A 62 3.12 -6.24 1.58
CA TYR A 62 4.42 -6.67 1.08
C TYR A 62 5.56 -6.46 2.08
N PHE A 63 5.73 -5.24 2.62
CA PHE A 63 6.85 -4.89 3.49
C PHE A 63 6.66 -5.33 4.94
N MET A 64 5.42 -5.35 5.42
CA MET A 64 5.12 -5.82 6.78
C MET A 64 4.91 -7.34 6.83
N GLU A 65 5.13 -8.06 5.71
CA GLU A 65 4.86 -9.49 5.53
C GLU A 65 3.50 -9.93 6.11
N LEU A 66 2.48 -9.06 6.05
CA LEU A 66 1.13 -9.35 6.56
C LEU A 66 0.57 -10.63 5.97
N ARG A 67 1.02 -11.05 4.78
CA ARG A 67 0.63 -12.32 4.16
C ARG A 67 0.90 -13.54 5.06
N LYS A 68 2.05 -13.57 5.74
CA LYS A 68 2.43 -14.63 6.71
C LYS A 68 2.02 -14.31 8.15
N ALA A 69 1.65 -13.07 8.45
CA ALA A 69 1.27 -12.66 9.79
C ALA A 69 -0.07 -13.29 10.24
N HIS A 70 -0.23 -13.42 11.55
CA HIS A 70 -1.46 -13.87 12.18
C HIS A 70 -2.66 -13.02 11.75
N ILE A 71 -3.84 -13.65 11.72
CA ILE A 71 -5.10 -13.00 11.31
C ILE A 71 -5.37 -11.71 12.10
N PHE A 72 -4.89 -11.63 13.34
CA PHE A 72 -4.96 -10.44 14.19
C PHE A 72 -4.34 -9.20 13.52
N TRP A 73 -3.14 -9.32 12.95
CA TRP A 73 -2.46 -8.21 12.28
C TRP A 73 -3.17 -7.80 10.99
N LYS A 74 -3.68 -8.77 10.23
CA LYS A 74 -4.46 -8.51 9.01
C LYS A 74 -5.72 -7.70 9.32
N ILE A 75 -6.44 -8.07 10.38
CA ILE A 75 -7.65 -7.38 10.83
C ILE A 75 -7.31 -5.98 11.35
N SER A 76 -6.23 -5.83 12.13
CA SER A 76 -5.83 -4.54 12.68
C SER A 76 -5.52 -3.50 11.59
N VAL A 77 -4.77 -3.89 10.56
CA VAL A 77 -4.45 -3.01 9.43
C VAL A 77 -5.70 -2.66 8.62
N PHE A 78 -6.61 -3.63 8.43
CA PHE A 78 -7.86 -3.39 7.73
C PHE A 78 -8.78 -2.44 8.52
N MET A 79 -8.89 -2.64 9.83
CA MET A 79 -9.63 -1.73 10.73
C MET A 79 -9.05 -0.32 10.71
N TYR A 80 -7.73 -0.18 10.75
CA TYR A 80 -7.08 1.12 10.63
C TYR A 80 -7.41 1.80 9.30
N ALA A 81 -7.33 1.09 8.17
CA ALA A 81 -7.66 1.65 6.87
C ALA A 81 -9.12 2.10 6.78
N LEU A 82 -10.05 1.31 7.34
CA LEU A 82 -11.48 1.64 7.36
C LEU A 82 -11.74 2.88 8.23
N LEU A 83 -11.16 2.93 9.43
CA LEU A 83 -11.26 4.07 10.34
C LEU A 83 -10.67 5.34 9.70
N PHE A 84 -9.53 5.23 9.03
CA PHE A 84 -8.91 6.35 8.32
C PHE A 84 -9.82 6.93 7.23
N ILE A 85 -10.46 6.09 6.42
CA ILE A 85 -11.42 6.54 5.40
C ILE A 85 -12.59 7.28 6.05
N VAL A 86 -13.17 6.71 7.11
CA VAL A 86 -14.32 7.32 7.82
C VAL A 86 -13.93 8.67 8.40
N LEU A 87 -12.78 8.78 9.06
CA LEU A 87 -12.33 10.04 9.62
C LEU A 87 -12.14 11.12 8.56
N VAL A 88 -11.49 10.78 7.44
CA VAL A 88 -11.29 11.73 6.34
C VAL A 88 -12.63 12.15 5.74
N TYR A 89 -13.57 11.22 5.57
CA TYR A 89 -14.91 11.51 5.06
C TYR A 89 -15.72 12.43 5.98
N VAL A 90 -15.55 12.32 7.31
CA VAL A 90 -16.21 13.20 8.28
C VAL A 90 -15.64 14.62 8.27
N ILE A 91 -14.36 14.77 7.96
CA ILE A 91 -13.67 16.08 7.94
C ILE A 91 -13.99 16.89 6.67
N ILE A 92 -14.22 16.20 5.55
CA ILE A 92 -14.56 16.81 4.25
C ILE A 92 -16.01 17.26 4.25
#